data_AF-A0A7C2STZ8-F1
#
_entry.id   AF-A0A7C2STZ8-F1
#
_cell.length_a   1.000
_cell.length_b   1.000
_cell.length_c   1.000
_cell.angle_alpha   90.00
_cell.angle_beta   90.00
_cell.angle_gamma   90.00
#
_symmetry.space_group_name_H-M   'P 1'
#
loop_
_entity.id
_entity.type
_entity.pdbx_description
1 polymer ?
#
loop_
_entity_poly.entity_id
_entity_poly.type
_entity_poly.pdbx_seq_one_letter_code
_entity_poly.pdbx_strand_id
1 'polypeptide(L)'
;MNKEKRASSKSSNSAIFNNGSKWLKMDLHLHTDSDKSFHYPGSNFIQDYVEELKKKSVNIAAITNHNQFDFDEYASLSEECKKENIWLLPG
;
A
#
# COMPACT_ATOMS: atom_id res chain seq x y z
N MET A 1 -28.19 2.83 24.73
CA MET A 1 -26.87 2.18 24.60
C MET A 1 -26.34 2.49 23.21
N ASN A 2 -25.10 2.99 23.14
CA ASN A 2 -24.61 3.89 22.09
C ASN A 2 -24.57 3.29 20.69
N LYS A 3 -25.18 3.98 19.72
CA LYS A 3 -24.92 3.80 18.29
C LYS A 3 -23.57 4.46 18.00
N GLU A 4 -22.52 3.66 17.85
CA GLU A 4 -21.22 4.14 17.42
C GLU A 4 -21.36 4.78 16.03
N LYS A 5 -21.15 6.08 15.97
CA LYS A 5 -21.02 6.83 14.73
C LYS A 5 -19.73 6.37 14.06
N ARG A 6 -19.84 5.51 13.03
CA ARG A 6 -18.75 5.28 12.08
C ARG A 6 -18.35 6.65 11.52
N ALA A 7 -17.14 7.11 11.87
CA ALA A 7 -16.59 8.33 11.30
C ALA A 7 -16.52 8.15 9.78
N SER A 8 -17.34 8.92 9.07
CA SER A 8 -17.20 9.10 7.63
C SER A 8 -15.88 9.82 7.40
N SER A 9 -14.81 9.06 7.12
CA SER A 9 -13.58 9.63 6.60
C SER A 9 -13.93 10.29 5.27
N LYS A 10 -13.84 11.63 5.22
CA LYS A 10 -13.99 12.40 3.97
C LYS A 10 -13.10 11.75 2.92
N SER A 11 -13.69 11.13 1.91
CA SER A 11 -12.94 10.63 0.77
C SER A 11 -12.30 11.84 0.11
N SER A 12 -10.97 11.89 0.08
CA SER A 12 -10.29 12.68 -0.94
C SER A 12 -10.92 12.30 -2.28
N ASN A 13 -11.33 13.30 -3.07
CA ASN A 13 -11.93 13.08 -4.37
C ASN A 13 -10.89 12.38 -5.26
N SER A 14 -10.83 11.05 -5.20
CA SER A 14 -9.91 10.27 -6.02
C SER A 14 -10.49 10.28 -7.43
N ALA A 15 -9.88 11.08 -8.31
CA ALA A 15 -10.26 11.23 -9.71
C ALA A 15 -10.20 9.92 -10.52
N ILE A 16 -9.77 8.82 -9.89
CA ILE A 16 -9.51 7.52 -10.53
C ILE A 16 -10.78 6.89 -11.12
N PHE A 17 -11.99 7.19 -10.61
CA PHE A 17 -13.26 6.61 -11.09
C PHE A 17 -14.25 7.63 -11.66
N ASN A 18 -13.76 8.78 -12.18
CA ASN A 18 -14.63 9.86 -12.67
C ASN A 18 -15.61 9.45 -13.79
N ASN A 19 -15.30 8.38 -14.54
CA ASN A 19 -16.11 7.89 -15.66
C ASN A 19 -16.64 6.46 -15.41
N GLY A 20 -16.77 6.06 -14.14
CA GLY A 20 -17.20 4.70 -13.76
C GLY A 20 -16.02 3.74 -13.63
N SER A 21 -16.14 2.55 -14.22
CA SER A 21 -15.14 1.48 -14.10
C SER A 21 -13.80 1.87 -14.73
N LYS A 22 -12.70 1.51 -14.07
CA LYS A 22 -11.33 1.71 -14.56
C LYS A 22 -10.50 0.44 -14.40
N TRP A 23 -9.65 0.15 -15.39
CA TRP A 23 -8.64 -0.89 -15.27
C TRP A 23 -7.56 -0.48 -14.28
N LEU A 24 -7.30 -1.35 -13.31
CA LEU A 24 -6.26 -1.16 -12.30
C LEU A 24 -5.21 -2.25 -12.47
N LYS A 25 -3.95 -1.87 -12.36
CA LYS A 25 -2.85 -2.83 -12.32
C LYS A 25 -2.64 -3.27 -10.87
N MET A 26 -2.43 -4.57 -10.68
CA MET A 26 -2.24 -5.16 -9.36
C MET A 26 -0.94 -5.94 -9.31
N ASP A 27 -0.26 -5.90 -8.17
CA ASP A 27 0.85 -6.78 -7.83
C ASP A 27 0.52 -7.47 -6.50
N LEU A 28 0.48 -8.80 -6.49
CA LEU A 28 -0.09 -9.58 -5.38
C LEU A 28 0.94 -10.50 -4.72
N HIS A 29 2.22 -10.32 -5.03
CA HIS A 29 3.28 -11.10 -4.42
C HIS A 29 4.52 -10.22 -4.21
N LEU A 30 4.48 -9.40 -3.16
CA LEU A 30 5.58 -8.50 -2.84
C LEU A 30 6.17 -8.81 -1.48
N HIS A 31 7.48 -8.70 -1.38
CA HIS A 31 8.21 -8.82 -0.12
C HIS A 31 8.65 -7.45 0.38
N THR A 32 8.88 -7.32 1.68
CA THR A 32 9.43 -6.12 2.30
C THR A 32 10.81 -6.37 2.91
N ASP A 33 11.49 -5.32 3.38
CA ASP A 33 12.84 -5.43 3.95
C ASP A 33 12.86 -6.36 5.17
N SER A 34 11.75 -6.37 5.94
CA SER A 34 11.61 -7.29 7.08
C SER A 34 11.62 -8.78 6.70
N ASP A 35 11.39 -9.15 5.45
CA ASP A 35 11.41 -10.54 4.96
C ASP A 35 12.82 -11.17 4.96
N LYS A 36 13.88 -10.33 4.99
CA LYS A 36 15.30 -10.74 5.02
C LYS A 36 15.74 -11.70 3.90
N SER A 37 14.89 -11.96 2.92
CA SER A 37 15.15 -12.81 1.76
C SER A 37 15.96 -12.08 0.68
N PHE A 38 16.04 -10.75 0.78
CA PHE A 38 16.85 -9.88 -0.08
C PHE A 38 17.54 -8.80 0.76
N HIS A 39 18.52 -8.12 0.14
CA HIS A 39 19.21 -7.00 0.74
C HIS A 39 18.84 -5.71 0.02
N TYR A 40 18.26 -4.76 0.74
CA TYR A 40 18.08 -3.40 0.26
C TYR A 40 19.23 -2.50 0.76
N PRO A 41 20.05 -1.92 -0.14
CA PRO A 41 21.24 -1.15 0.25
C PRO A 41 20.94 0.34 0.51
N GLY A 42 19.71 0.79 0.30
CA GLY A 42 19.34 2.20 0.43
C GLY A 42 19.04 2.61 1.88
N SER A 43 18.78 3.91 2.08
CA SER A 43 18.53 4.49 3.40
C SER A 43 17.06 4.76 3.70
N ASN A 44 16.18 4.71 2.69
CA ASN A 44 14.76 5.01 2.85
C ASN A 44 13.89 4.00 2.09
N PHE A 45 13.78 2.80 2.67
CA PHE A 45 13.05 1.69 2.07
C PHE A 45 11.61 2.06 1.70
N ILE A 46 10.86 2.67 2.60
CA ILE A 46 9.45 3.01 2.40
C ILE A 46 9.26 3.91 1.18
N GLN A 47 10.05 4.98 1.07
CA GLN A 47 9.95 5.93 -0.03
C GLN A 47 10.30 5.27 -1.36
N ASP A 48 11.43 4.58 -1.42
CA ASP A 48 11.90 3.94 -2.64
C ASP A 48 10.93 2.85 -3.12
N TYR A 49 10.33 2.11 -2.17
CA TYR A 49 9.34 1.09 -2.44
C TYR A 49 8.09 1.68 -3.10
N VAL A 50 7.53 2.75 -2.52
CA VAL A 50 6.35 3.44 -3.07
C VAL A 50 6.67 4.07 -4.43
N GLU A 51 7.85 4.67 -4.58
CA GLU A 51 8.30 5.21 -5.87
C GLU A 51 8.37 4.13 -6.95
N GLU A 52 8.85 2.93 -6.62
CA GLU A 52 8.91 1.83 -7.58
C GLU A 52 7.52 1.31 -7.97
N LEU A 53 6.58 1.21 -7.01
CA LEU A 53 5.19 0.88 -7.31
C LEU A 53 4.55 1.92 -8.25
N LYS A 54 4.81 3.22 -8.02
CA LYS A 54 4.37 4.31 -8.89
C LYS A 54 4.96 4.20 -10.29
N LYS A 55 6.29 4.01 -10.40
CA LYS A 55 6.99 3.83 -11.69
C LYS A 55 6.39 2.67 -12.47
N LYS A 56 6.04 1.58 -11.79
CA LYS A 56 5.37 0.41 -12.38
C LYS A 56 3.87 0.59 -12.63
N SER A 57 3.29 1.74 -12.25
CA SER A 57 1.86 2.04 -12.34
C SER A 57 0.97 1.02 -11.61
N VAL A 58 1.44 0.48 -10.48
CA VAL A 58 0.65 -0.42 -9.62
C VAL A 58 -0.37 0.40 -8.84
N ASN A 59 -1.63 -0.03 -8.83
CA ASN A 59 -2.72 0.61 -8.09
C ASN A 59 -3.11 -0.16 -6.83
N ILE A 60 -2.96 -1.49 -6.86
CA ILE A 60 -3.23 -2.36 -5.71
C ILE A 60 -2.03 -3.28 -5.53
N ALA A 61 -1.50 -3.32 -4.32
CA ALA A 61 -0.33 -4.09 -3.95
C ALA A 61 -0.67 -5.00 -2.75
N ALA A 62 -0.08 -6.18 -2.66
CA ALA A 62 -0.16 -7.03 -1.46
C ALA A 62 1.22 -7.39 -0.96
N ILE A 63 1.46 -7.16 0.34
CA ILE A 63 2.64 -7.68 1.02
C ILE A 63 2.39 -9.16 1.33
N THR A 64 3.33 -10.02 0.97
CA THR A 64 3.25 -11.49 1.10
C THR A 64 4.62 -12.05 1.50
N ASN A 65 5.13 -11.57 2.63
CA ASN A 65 6.39 -12.04 3.19
C ASN A 65 6.33 -13.53 3.55
N HIS A 66 7.48 -14.16 3.72
CA HIS A 66 7.60 -15.56 4.09
C HIS A 66 7.28 -15.78 5.57
N ASN A 67 6.00 -16.07 5.87
CA ASN A 67 5.50 -16.40 7.21
C ASN A 67 5.82 -15.35 8.30
N GLN A 68 6.08 -14.10 7.91
CA GLN A 68 6.43 -13.02 8.81
C GLN A 68 5.66 -11.76 8.42
N PHE A 69 4.91 -11.19 9.35
CA PHE A 69 4.21 -9.93 9.13
C PHE A 69 4.73 -8.88 10.11
N ASP A 70 5.43 -7.87 9.60
CA ASP A 70 5.86 -6.69 10.37
C ASP A 70 4.78 -5.61 10.27
N PHE A 71 4.05 -5.42 11.36
CA PHE A 71 2.94 -4.46 11.40
C PHE A 71 3.39 -3.01 11.26
N ASP A 72 4.53 -2.64 11.86
CA ASP A 72 5.00 -1.26 11.89
C ASP A 72 5.55 -0.84 10.52
N GLU A 73 6.29 -1.74 9.86
CA GLU A 73 6.72 -1.56 8.47
C GLU A 73 5.50 -1.46 7.53
N TYR A 74 4.53 -2.38 7.66
CA TYR A 74 3.30 -2.35 6.87
C TYR A 74 2.50 -1.06 7.10
N ALA A 75 2.34 -0.62 8.34
CA ALA A 75 1.58 0.58 8.67
C ALA A 75 2.22 1.81 8.01
N SER A 76 3.54 1.92 8.11
CA SER A 76 4.31 3.02 7.51
C SER A 76 4.23 3.01 5.97
N LEU A 77 4.39 1.84 5.34
CA LEU A 77 4.20 1.66 3.89
C LEU A 77 2.77 1.98 3.44
N SER A 78 1.77 1.53 4.19
CA SER A 78 0.35 1.75 3.88
C SER A 78 -0.01 3.23 3.91
N GLU A 79 0.52 3.98 4.87
CA GLU A 79 0.32 5.44 4.94
C GLU A 79 0.94 6.17 3.74
N GLU A 80 2.15 5.78 3.33
CA GLU A 80 2.81 6.40 2.18
C GLU A 80 2.12 6.02 0.85
N CYS A 81 1.72 4.76 0.68
CA CYS A 81 0.95 4.29 -0.48
C CYS A 81 -0.38 5.05 -0.65
N LYS A 82 -1.08 5.34 0.46
CA LYS A 82 -2.35 6.07 0.44
C LYS A 82 -2.20 7.49 -0.12
N LYS A 83 -1.10 8.19 0.18
CA LYS A 83 -0.82 9.53 -0.36
C LYS A 83 -0.73 9.50 -1.89
N GLU A 84 -0.33 8.35 -2.43
CA GLU A 84 -0.07 8.12 -3.84
C GLU A 84 -1.21 7.37 -4.57
N ASN A 85 -2.38 7.21 -3.92
CA ASN A 85 -3.53 6.44 -4.43
C ASN A 85 -3.20 4.97 -4.76
N ILE A 86 -2.28 4.37 -3.99
CA ILE A 86 -1.96 2.94 -4.06
C ILE A 86 -2.63 2.26 -2.86
N TRP A 87 -3.42 1.23 -3.11
CA TRP A 87 -4.03 0.44 -2.06
C TRP A 87 -3.12 -0.74 -1.69
N LEU A 88 -2.51 -0.69 -0.52
CA LEU A 88 -1.68 -1.77 0.00
C LEU A 88 -2.51 -2.71 0.88
N LEU A 89 -2.46 -4.00 0.59
CA LEU A 89 -3.11 -5.08 1.33
C LEU A 89 -2.10 -5.76 2.26
N PRO A 90 -2.51 -6.10 3.50
CA PRO A 90 -1.70 -6.92 4.39
C PRO A 90 -1.78 -8.39 3.96
N GLY A 91 -0.71 -9.15 4.18
CA GLY A 91 -0.64 -10.58 3.90
C GLY A 91 0.59 -11.24 4.52
#